data_AF-A0A8W8NXC3-F1
#
_entry.id   AF-A0A8W8NXC3-F1
#
_cell.length_a   1.000
_cell.length_b   1.000
_cell.length_c   1.000
_cell.angle_alpha   90.00
_cell.angle_beta   90.00
_cell.angle_gamma   90.00
#
_symmetry.space_group_name_H-M   'P 1'
#
loop_
_entity.id
_entity.type
_entity.pdbx_description
1 polymer ?
#
loop_
_entity_poly.entity_id
_entity_poly.type
_entity_poly.pdbx_seq_one_letter_code
_entity_poly.pdbx_strand_id
1 'polypeptide(L)'
;MTNVVVTAFNDEISISSTSKTDLKECDVPMTVVKGSAIGFEMKELTVSILLCNGDEFQELEAPVQMIADTLSCQLADIEENLQNRIPMKCVFKIKDTTIHIIDQMEKED
;
A
#
# COMPACT_ATOMS: atom_id res chain seq x y z
N MET A 1 24.91 -33.25 32.94
CA MET A 1 23.67 -34.00 33.18
C MET A 1 23.30 -33.74 34.62
N THR A 2 22.43 -32.75 34.84
CA THR A 2 22.14 -32.25 36.19
C THR A 2 20.64 -32.05 36.32
N ASN A 3 20.04 -32.91 37.14
CA ASN A 3 18.66 -32.88 37.58
C ASN A 3 18.30 -31.53 38.17
N VAL A 4 17.11 -31.01 37.85
CA VAL A 4 16.48 -29.97 38.66
C VAL A 4 15.16 -30.51 39.18
N VAL A 5 15.13 -30.54 40.51
CA VAL A 5 14.10 -31.04 41.41
C VAL A 5 12.85 -30.17 41.27
N VAL A 6 11.69 -30.79 41.06
CA VAL A 6 10.39 -30.13 41.12
C VAL A 6 9.95 -30.13 42.56
N THR A 7 10.11 -29.01 43.26
CA THR A 7 9.36 -28.72 44.48
C THR A 7 8.36 -27.63 44.15
N ALA A 8 7.11 -28.05 43.93
CA ALA A 8 5.97 -27.17 43.84
C ALA A 8 5.69 -26.57 45.21
N PHE A 9 5.69 -25.24 45.30
CA PHE A 9 5.05 -24.51 46.38
C PHE A 9 4.09 -23.53 45.72
N ASN A 10 2.80 -23.72 46.03
CA ASN A 10 1.72 -22.77 45.78
C ASN A 10 2.17 -21.35 46.16
N ASP A 11 1.97 -20.40 45.26
CA ASP A 11 1.14 -19.23 45.54
C ASP A 11 0.92 -18.45 44.23
N GLU A 12 -0.34 -18.12 43.98
CA GLU A 12 -0.81 -17.07 43.07
C GLU A 12 -0.13 -16.97 41.69
N ILE A 13 -0.75 -17.58 40.66
CA ILE A 13 -0.45 -17.21 39.28
C ILE A 13 -1.08 -15.83 39.00
N SER A 14 -0.39 -14.77 39.43
CA SER A 14 -0.37 -13.54 38.67
C SER A 14 0.24 -13.88 37.32
N ILE A 15 -0.58 -13.87 36.26
CA ILE A 15 -0.09 -14.03 34.89
C ILE A 15 0.64 -12.73 34.52
N SER A 16 1.84 -12.52 35.05
CA SER A 16 2.85 -11.65 34.47
C SER A 16 3.51 -12.38 33.31
N SER A 17 2.73 -12.62 32.26
CA SER A 17 3.27 -13.04 30.98
C SER A 17 3.97 -11.84 30.36
N THR A 18 5.27 -11.68 30.64
CA THR A 18 6.22 -11.14 29.66
C THR A 18 6.41 -12.17 28.55
N SER A 19 5.30 -12.60 27.94
CA SER A 19 5.33 -13.20 26.64
C SER A 19 5.56 -12.02 25.71
N LYS A 20 6.77 -11.94 25.18
CA LYS A 20 7.05 -11.20 23.97
C LYS A 20 6.17 -11.85 22.90
N THR A 21 4.90 -11.47 22.86
CA THR A 21 4.07 -11.68 21.70
C THR A 21 4.76 -10.80 20.68
N ASP A 22 5.60 -11.41 19.84
CA ASP A 22 5.81 -10.90 18.49
C ASP A 22 4.39 -10.70 17.95
N LEU A 23 3.90 -9.47 18.08
CA LEU A 23 2.84 -8.98 17.22
C LEU A 23 3.43 -9.16 15.83
N LYS A 24 3.19 -10.32 15.22
CA LYS A 24 3.10 -10.38 13.78
C LYS A 24 2.04 -9.35 13.46
N GLU A 25 2.49 -8.16 13.07
CA GLU A 25 1.68 -7.18 12.39
C GLU A 25 0.91 -7.98 11.35
N CYS A 26 -0.38 -8.13 11.60
CA CYS A 26 -1.25 -8.82 10.68
C CYS A 26 -1.30 -7.86 9.50
N ASP A 27 -0.45 -8.08 8.50
CA ASP A 27 -0.50 -7.37 7.23
C ASP A 27 -1.94 -7.51 6.73
N VAL A 28 -2.73 -6.47 6.99
CA VAL A 28 -4.07 -6.34 6.45
C VAL A 28 -3.96 -6.60 4.96
N PRO A 29 -4.80 -7.48 4.37
CA PRO A 29 -4.63 -7.88 2.98
C PRO A 29 -4.80 -6.66 2.09
N MET A 30 -3.67 -6.07 1.67
CA MET A 30 -3.64 -5.03 0.66
C MET A 30 -3.59 -5.73 -0.69
N THR A 31 -4.53 -5.41 -1.55
CA THR A 31 -4.54 -5.91 -2.92
C THR A 31 -3.54 -5.09 -3.72
N VAL A 32 -2.53 -5.76 -4.28
CA VAL A 32 -1.58 -5.11 -5.18
C VAL A 32 -2.13 -5.17 -6.60
N VAL A 33 -2.48 -4.03 -7.15
CA VAL A 33 -2.89 -3.86 -8.55
C VAL A 33 -1.68 -3.36 -9.34
N LYS A 34 -1.32 -4.10 -10.38
CA LYS A 34 -0.27 -3.72 -11.32
C LYS A 34 -0.91 -3.54 -12.69
N GLY A 35 -0.53 -2.49 -13.40
CA GLY A 35 -1.02 -2.25 -14.74
C GLY A 35 -0.29 -1.07 -15.36
N SER A 36 -0.60 -0.78 -16.61
CA SER A 36 -0.15 0.43 -17.28
C SER A 36 -1.27 1.48 -17.17
N ALA A 37 -1.00 2.60 -16.51
CA ALA A 37 -1.87 3.75 -16.54
C ALA A 37 -1.88 4.30 -17.97
N ILE A 38 -3.05 4.23 -18.61
CA ILE A 38 -3.28 4.64 -20.00
C ILE A 38 -4.11 5.93 -20.11
N GLY A 39 -4.65 6.39 -18.99
CA GLY A 39 -5.46 7.60 -18.91
C GLY A 39 -5.60 8.06 -17.47
N PHE A 40 -6.01 9.31 -17.30
CA PHE A 40 -6.33 9.87 -16.00
C PHE A 40 -7.37 10.99 -16.13
N GLU A 41 -8.08 11.25 -15.04
CA GLU A 41 -9.03 12.33 -14.88
C GLU A 41 -8.72 13.08 -13.59
N MET A 42 -8.46 14.38 -13.71
CA MET A 42 -8.31 15.28 -12.57
C MET A 42 -9.66 15.64 -11.97
N LYS A 43 -9.83 15.42 -10.67
CA LYS A 43 -10.92 15.95 -9.85
C LYS A 43 -10.37 16.98 -8.86
N GLU A 44 -11.24 17.63 -8.10
CA GLU A 44 -10.84 18.73 -7.20
C GLU A 44 -9.79 18.32 -6.15
N LEU A 45 -9.87 17.09 -5.62
CA LEU A 45 -8.99 16.59 -4.55
C LEU A 45 -8.37 15.21 -4.85
N THR A 46 -8.83 14.56 -5.92
CA THR A 46 -8.45 13.21 -6.30
C THR A 46 -8.17 13.15 -7.79
N VAL A 47 -7.48 12.11 -8.23
CA VAL A 47 -7.23 11.79 -9.62
C VAL A 47 -7.72 10.38 -9.84
N SER A 48 -8.61 10.20 -10.81
CA SER A 48 -8.98 8.88 -11.30
C SER A 48 -7.95 8.44 -12.32
N ILE A 49 -7.27 7.34 -12.10
CA ILE A 49 -6.29 6.77 -13.02
C ILE A 49 -6.91 5.56 -13.70
N LEU A 50 -6.96 5.56 -15.02
CA LEU A 50 -7.36 4.41 -15.82
C LEU A 50 -6.17 3.48 -16.03
N LEU A 51 -6.20 2.32 -15.38
CA LEU A 51 -5.22 1.27 -15.52
C LEU A 51 -5.69 0.23 -16.52
N CYS A 52 -4.78 -0.16 -17.40
CA CYS A 52 -4.89 -1.32 -18.26
C CYS A 52 -4.01 -2.45 -17.68
N ASN A 53 -4.62 -3.57 -17.31
CA ASN A 53 -3.92 -4.78 -16.86
C ASN A 53 -4.23 -5.93 -17.83
N GLY A 54 -3.54 -5.96 -18.97
CA GLY A 54 -3.80 -6.94 -20.02
C GLY A 54 -5.07 -6.59 -20.81
N ASP A 55 -6.12 -7.39 -20.63
CA ASP A 55 -7.44 -7.20 -21.28
C ASP A 55 -8.47 -6.49 -20.37
N GLU A 56 -8.10 -6.23 -19.10
CA GLU A 56 -8.98 -5.57 -18.13
C GLU A 56 -8.60 -4.10 -17.94
N PHE A 57 -9.62 -3.25 -17.92
CA PHE A 57 -9.50 -1.84 -17.59
C PHE A 57 -10.08 -1.60 -16.20
N GLN A 58 -9.31 -0.96 -15.33
CA GLN A 58 -9.73 -0.63 -13.97
C GLN A 58 -9.44 0.84 -13.70
N GLU A 59 -10.46 1.57 -13.28
CA GLU A 59 -10.31 2.93 -12.79
C GLU A 59 -10.02 2.90 -11.30
N LEU A 60 -8.96 3.59 -10.88
CA LEU A 60 -8.61 3.74 -9.48
C LEU A 60 -8.49 5.20 -9.11
N GLU A 61 -9.15 5.59 -8.03
CA GLU A 61 -9.07 6.95 -7.52
C GLU A 61 -7.97 7.06 -6.45
N ALA A 62 -7.06 8.00 -6.63
CA ALA A 62 -6.02 8.36 -5.67
C ALA A 62 -6.10 9.84 -5.30
N PRO A 63 -5.77 10.21 -4.05
CA PRO A 63 -5.60 11.62 -3.69
C PRO A 63 -4.51 12.30 -4.52
N VAL A 64 -4.75 13.54 -4.98
CA VAL A 64 -3.77 14.33 -5.77
C VAL A 64 -2.43 14.43 -5.04
N GLN A 65 -2.45 14.56 -3.71
CA GLN A 65 -1.24 14.64 -2.88
C GLN A 65 -0.41 13.36 -2.95
N MET A 66 -1.05 12.19 -2.98
CA MET A 66 -0.36 10.92 -3.05
C MET A 66 0.33 10.73 -4.40
N ILE A 67 -0.32 11.17 -5.48
CA ILE A 67 0.28 11.15 -6.81
C ILE A 67 1.45 12.12 -6.90
N ALA A 68 1.30 13.35 -6.43
CA ALA A 68 2.40 14.32 -6.39
C ALA A 68 3.61 13.78 -5.62
N ASP A 69 3.38 13.19 -4.44
CA ASP A 69 4.44 12.60 -3.62
C ASP A 69 5.16 11.48 -4.39
N THR A 70 4.40 10.59 -5.01
CA THR A 70 4.93 9.46 -5.78
C THR A 70 5.70 9.89 -7.03
N LEU A 71 5.16 10.88 -7.76
CA LEU A 71 5.81 11.44 -8.95
C LEU A 71 6.93 12.42 -8.59
N SER A 72 7.10 12.74 -7.30
CA SER A 72 8.00 13.76 -6.79
C SER A 72 7.84 15.10 -7.53
N CYS A 73 6.58 15.51 -7.78
CA CYS A 73 6.23 16.74 -8.48
C CYS A 73 5.29 17.63 -7.64
N GLN A 74 5.12 18.89 -8.03
CA GLN A 74 4.17 19.77 -7.36
C GLN A 74 2.74 19.47 -7.81
N LEU A 75 1.75 19.79 -6.96
CA LEU A 75 0.32 19.61 -7.27
C LEU A 75 -0.08 20.26 -8.60
N ALA A 76 0.50 21.43 -8.92
CA ALA A 76 0.24 22.16 -10.15
C ALA A 76 0.76 21.44 -11.41
N ASP A 77 1.83 20.65 -11.27
CA ASP A 77 2.50 19.98 -12.38
C ASP A 77 2.08 18.51 -12.52
N ILE A 78 1.17 18.01 -11.67
CA ILE A 78 0.71 16.61 -11.73
C ILE A 78 0.07 16.33 -13.10
N GLU A 79 -0.80 17.21 -13.59
CA GLU A 79 -1.51 16.99 -14.85
C GLU A 79 -0.54 16.84 -16.02
N GLU A 80 0.41 17.77 -16.14
CA GLU A 80 1.46 17.73 -17.16
C GLU A 80 2.36 16.49 -17.00
N ASN A 81 2.73 16.14 -15.76
CA ASN A 81 3.53 14.94 -15.50
C ASN A 81 2.80 13.66 -15.89
N LEU A 82 1.51 13.54 -15.55
CA LEU A 82 0.71 12.39 -15.91
C LEU A 82 0.55 12.29 -17.44
N GLN A 83 0.26 13.41 -18.13
CA GLN A 83 0.16 13.45 -19.59
C GLN A 83 1.46 13.02 -20.29
N ASN A 84 2.62 13.48 -19.80
CA ASN A 84 3.92 13.18 -20.42
C ASN A 84 4.46 11.79 -20.10
N ARG A 85 3.94 11.16 -19.04
CA ARG A 85 4.36 9.82 -18.60
C ARG A 85 3.43 8.72 -19.08
N ILE A 86 2.15 9.00 -19.36
CA ILE A 86 1.23 8.00 -19.90
C ILE A 86 1.62 7.64 -21.35
N PRO A 87 1.61 6.35 -21.72
CA PRO A 87 1.38 5.20 -20.86
C PRO A 87 2.54 4.93 -19.89
N MET A 88 2.23 4.73 -18.61
CA MET A 88 3.24 4.42 -17.58
C MET A 88 2.85 3.20 -16.78
N LYS A 89 3.83 2.41 -16.36
CA LYS A 89 3.63 1.28 -15.46
C LYS A 89 3.44 1.79 -14.05
N CYS A 90 2.33 1.38 -13.44
CA CYS A 90 1.98 1.75 -12.09
C CYS A 90 1.69 0.53 -11.24
N VAL A 91 2.08 0.60 -9.98
CA VAL A 91 1.79 -0.39 -8.95
C VAL A 91 1.08 0.31 -7.81
N PHE A 92 -0.20 -0.05 -7.61
CA PHE A 92 -1.04 0.48 -6.56
C PHE A 92 -1.29 -0.60 -5.52
N LYS A 93 -1.19 -0.25 -4.24
CA LYS A 93 -1.70 -1.07 -3.15
C LYS A 93 -3.02 -0.47 -2.72
N ILE A 94 -4.09 -1.18 -3.07
CA ILE A 94 -5.45 -0.80 -2.73
C ILE A 94 -5.92 -1.60 -1.51
N LYS A 95 -6.73 -0.98 -0.68
CA LYS A 95 -7.45 -1.64 0.41
C LYS A 95 -8.91 -1.23 0.30
N ASP A 96 -9.82 -2.20 0.31
CA ASP A 96 -11.27 -1.95 0.23
C ASP A 96 -11.65 -0.99 -0.92
N THR A 97 -11.07 -1.18 -2.11
CA THR A 97 -11.26 -0.38 -3.34
C THR A 97 -10.65 1.03 -3.38
N THR A 98 -9.99 1.49 -2.31
CA THR A 98 -9.30 2.79 -2.29
C THR A 98 -7.79 2.62 -2.43
N ILE A 99 -7.12 3.48 -3.19
CA ILE A 99 -5.65 3.52 -3.23
C ILE A 99 -5.12 3.99 -1.88
N HIS A 100 -4.36 3.12 -1.22
CA HIS A 100 -3.70 3.42 0.05
C HIS A 100 -2.22 3.75 -0.11
N ILE A 101 -1.55 3.14 -1.08
CA ILE A 101 -0.13 3.37 -1.36
C ILE A 101 0.05 3.25 -2.87
N ILE A 102 0.82 4.17 -3.44
CA ILE A 102 1.35 4.00 -4.78
C ILE A 102 2.80 3.55 -4.62
N ASP A 103 3.08 2.32 -5.02
CA ASP A 103 4.38 1.67 -4.82
C ASP A 103 5.36 2.10 -5.91
N GLN A 104 4.89 2.21 -7.16
CA GLN A 104 5.71 2.61 -8.32
C GLN A 104 4.87 3.32 -9.37
N MET A 105 5.45 4.33 -10.03
CA MET A 105 4.94 4.99 -11.25
C MET A 105 6.12 5.29 -12.18
N GLU A 106 6.36 4.41 -13.14
CA GLU A 106 7.51 4.48 -14.06
C GLU A 106 7.02 4.57 -15.51
N LYS A 107 7.61 5.47 -16.31
CA LYS A 107 7.27 5.60 -17.72
C LYS A 107 7.58 4.30 -18.47
N GLU A 108 6.68 3.87 -19.36
CA GLU A 108 6.96 2.77 -20.26
C GLU A 108 7.84 3.30 -21.42
N ASP A 109 9.10 2.85 -21.48
CA ASP A 109 10.07 3.15 -22.57
C ASP A 109 9.75 2.39 -23.86
#